data_AF-A0A349ZQD6-F1
#
_entry.id   AF-A0A349ZQD6-F1
#
_cell.length_a   1.000
_cell.length_b   1.000
_cell.length_c   1.000
_cell.angle_alpha   90.00
_cell.angle_beta   90.00
_cell.angle_gamma   90.00
#
_symmetry.space_group_name_H-M   'P 1'
#
loop_
_entity.id
_entity.type
_entity.pdbx_description
1 polymer ?
#
loop_
_entity_poly.entity_id
_entity_poly.type
_entity_poly.pdbx_seq_one_letter_code
_entity_poly.pdbx_strand_id
1 'polypeptide(L)'
;MVFLRIIGYNNVLKHMNADHRLSVPQQGKSRIPELKKGDVFLMIKKNRMIGTAVCALITAMTLTACVQVNVNTAEAAAADRESVNQVSLLQGLTFGDYNGSRSAGEVKSMGDIGIGTFDALNGELIMLDGVIYRAAGDGSVEAVDDSETIPFCDVTWFDSDESETITDIQDIASLKEVLDKKVSELGTNRFYFIRIDGKFKEMNVRSELAQTEPYKPLAKVLETDQTFFDYSDIDGTVVGLYCPDYMDRLNAVGWHFHFISDDREKGGHMLDLKFDSGELKWDYTDGFSMILPENEMFSDFDLTVDQSEDIRRVETGDGE
;
A
#
# COMPACT_ATOMS: atom_id res chain seq x y z
N MET A 1 -10.40 -5.46 -61.05
CA MET A 1 -9.60 -4.22 -61.10
C MET A 1 -9.69 -3.59 -59.73
N VAL A 2 -8.62 -3.70 -58.94
CA VAL A 2 -8.17 -2.84 -57.83
C VAL A 2 -6.99 -3.60 -57.20
N PHE A 3 -5.82 -2.99 -57.32
CA PHE A 3 -4.51 -3.47 -56.87
C PHE A 3 -4.35 -3.12 -55.38
N LEU A 4 -3.94 -4.09 -54.55
CA LEU A 4 -3.30 -3.78 -53.26
C LEU A 4 -1.83 -3.42 -53.53
N ARG A 5 -1.44 -2.20 -53.20
CA ARG A 5 -0.04 -1.74 -53.21
C ARG A 5 0.40 -1.58 -51.76
N ILE A 6 1.29 -2.48 -51.32
CA ILE A 6 2.05 -2.36 -50.08
C ILE A 6 3.17 -1.34 -50.34
N ILE A 7 3.21 -0.27 -49.53
CA ILE A 7 4.28 0.73 -49.56
C ILE A 7 5.45 0.17 -48.76
N GLY A 8 6.58 -0.02 -49.45
CA GLY A 8 7.87 -0.33 -48.84
C GLY A 8 8.58 0.92 -48.33
N TYR A 9 9.32 0.75 -47.24
CA TYR A 9 10.36 1.68 -46.83
C TYR A 9 11.73 1.09 -47.18
N ASN A 10 12.54 1.88 -47.89
CA ASN A 10 13.90 1.53 -48.28
C ASN A 10 14.81 2.70 -47.86
N ASN A 11 15.82 2.39 -47.02
CA ASN A 11 17.25 2.72 -47.22
C ASN A 11 17.65 4.23 -47.21
N VAL A 12 18.68 4.75 -46.52
CA VAL A 12 20.08 4.33 -46.27
C VAL A 12 20.69 5.31 -45.23
N LEU A 13 21.56 4.86 -44.33
CA LEU A 13 22.93 5.42 -44.18
C LEU A 13 23.87 4.45 -43.45
N LYS A 14 24.95 4.15 -44.15
CA LYS A 14 26.07 3.25 -43.84
C LYS A 14 27.05 3.92 -42.86
N HIS A 15 27.71 3.16 -41.98
CA HIS A 15 29.14 2.82 -42.13
C HIS A 15 29.59 1.74 -41.13
N MET A 16 30.57 0.95 -41.59
CA MET A 16 31.05 -0.34 -41.08
C MET A 16 32.20 -0.19 -40.06
N ASN A 17 32.31 -1.18 -39.16
CA ASN A 17 33.53 -1.88 -38.70
C ASN A 17 33.15 -2.73 -37.46
N ALA A 18 33.69 -3.89 -37.12
CA ALA A 18 34.35 -5.01 -37.79
C ALA A 18 34.35 -6.15 -36.73
N ASP A 19 34.19 -7.39 -37.19
CA ASP A 19 34.61 -8.66 -36.57
C ASP A 19 34.74 -8.83 -35.05
N HIS A 20 33.90 -9.69 -34.47
CA HIS A 20 34.36 -10.76 -33.55
C HIS A 20 33.31 -11.89 -33.44
N ARG A 21 33.60 -13.05 -34.05
CA ARG A 21 32.92 -14.32 -33.75
C ARG A 21 33.62 -14.96 -32.54
N LEU A 22 32.87 -15.24 -31.47
CA LEU A 22 33.33 -16.08 -30.37
C LEU A 22 32.75 -17.49 -30.52
N SER A 23 33.66 -18.46 -30.49
CA SER A 23 33.47 -19.90 -30.60
C SER A 23 32.97 -20.53 -29.29
N VAL A 24 32.01 -21.45 -29.40
CA VAL A 24 31.50 -22.30 -28.31
C VAL A 24 32.41 -23.53 -28.11
N PRO A 25 32.90 -23.85 -26.90
CA PRO A 25 33.62 -25.10 -26.65
C PRO A 25 32.70 -26.25 -26.26
N GLN A 26 32.94 -27.42 -26.86
CA GLN A 26 32.31 -28.70 -26.51
C GLN A 26 32.77 -29.24 -25.15
N GLN A 27 31.85 -29.73 -24.32
CA GLN A 27 32.13 -30.47 -23.09
C GLN A 27 32.51 -31.93 -23.38
N GLY A 28 33.69 -32.33 -22.89
CA GLY A 28 34.19 -33.70 -22.89
C GLY A 28 33.68 -34.51 -21.69
N LYS A 29 33.34 -35.78 -21.94
CA LYS A 29 32.95 -36.79 -20.95
C LYS A 29 34.14 -37.16 -20.04
N SER A 30 33.95 -37.11 -18.73
CA SER A 30 34.89 -37.61 -17.71
C SER A 30 34.24 -38.75 -16.91
N ARG A 31 34.92 -39.90 -16.87
CA ARG A 31 34.53 -41.14 -16.17
C ARG A 31 34.87 -41.04 -14.67
N ILE A 32 33.94 -41.47 -13.82
CA ILE A 32 34.16 -41.68 -12.38
C ILE A 32 34.74 -43.09 -12.17
N PRO A 33 35.83 -43.30 -11.39
CA PRO A 33 36.28 -44.64 -11.03
C PRO A 33 35.59 -45.15 -9.76
N GLU A 34 35.07 -46.38 -9.81
CA GLU A 34 34.57 -47.15 -8.65
C GLU A 34 35.71 -47.54 -7.70
N LEU A 35 35.54 -47.28 -6.41
CA LEU A 35 36.40 -47.77 -5.33
C LEU A 35 36.04 -49.22 -4.98
N LYS A 36 37.03 -50.13 -5.02
CA LYS A 36 36.88 -51.53 -4.61
C LYS A 36 37.33 -51.72 -3.15
N LYS A 37 36.56 -52.54 -2.41
CA LYS A 37 36.82 -52.98 -1.03
C LYS A 37 38.20 -53.67 -0.93
N GLY A 38 39.21 -52.93 -0.47
CA GLY A 38 40.56 -53.46 -0.25
C GLY A 38 41.54 -52.48 0.42
N ASP A 39 41.33 -51.17 0.30
CA ASP A 39 42.33 -50.16 0.69
C ASP A 39 42.26 -49.68 2.16
N VAL A 40 41.38 -50.28 2.98
CA VAL A 40 41.15 -49.83 4.37
C VAL A 40 42.13 -50.46 5.38
N PHE A 41 43.03 -51.36 4.97
CA PHE A 41 43.82 -52.16 5.92
C PHE A 41 45.34 -51.89 5.95
N LEU A 42 45.83 -50.85 5.27
CA LEU A 42 47.29 -50.60 5.17
C LEU A 42 47.74 -49.19 5.61
N MET A 43 47.08 -48.61 6.62
CA MET A 43 47.56 -47.38 7.28
C MET A 43 47.55 -47.43 8.80
N ILE A 44 47.39 -48.63 9.38
CA ILE A 44 47.53 -48.87 10.81
C ILE A 44 48.68 -49.88 10.96
N LYS A 45 49.77 -49.48 11.64
CA LYS A 45 51.02 -50.24 11.92
C LYS A 45 52.25 -49.92 11.05
N LYS A 46 52.64 -48.65 10.97
CA LYS A 46 54.07 -48.31 10.93
C LYS A 46 54.39 -47.24 11.97
N ASN A 47 54.93 -47.70 13.10
CA ASN A 47 55.92 -47.05 13.96
C ASN A 47 55.56 -45.64 14.46
N ARG A 48 54.99 -45.43 15.66
CA ARG A 48 55.56 -45.66 17.01
C ARG A 48 57.08 -45.54 17.07
N MET A 49 57.51 -44.53 17.82
CA MET A 49 58.86 -44.17 18.28
C MET A 49 59.67 -43.29 17.32
N ILE A 50 59.53 -41.97 17.50
CA ILE A 50 60.60 -41.00 17.80
C ILE A 50 59.91 -39.71 18.30
N GLY A 51 60.29 -39.20 19.47
CA GLY A 51 60.27 -37.75 19.72
C GLY A 51 59.14 -37.15 20.58
N THR A 52 58.95 -37.60 21.82
CA THR A 52 58.56 -36.69 22.92
C THR A 52 59.63 -35.61 23.06
N ALA A 53 59.40 -34.40 22.53
CA ALA A 53 59.94 -33.11 23.00
C ALA A 53 59.62 -31.96 22.02
N VAL A 54 58.35 -31.64 21.78
CA VAL A 54 57.88 -30.26 21.53
C VAL A 54 56.43 -30.17 22.02
N CYS A 55 56.22 -30.36 23.33
CA CYS A 55 54.95 -30.13 24.02
C CYS A 55 55.12 -28.91 24.93
N ALA A 56 55.22 -27.73 24.33
CA ALA A 56 54.99 -26.40 24.92
C ALA A 56 55.36 -25.39 23.84
N LEU A 57 54.48 -24.44 23.54
CA LEU A 57 54.54 -23.46 22.43
C LEU A 57 54.06 -24.00 21.08
N ILE A 58 52.74 -24.24 20.97
CA ILE A 58 51.81 -23.84 19.88
C ILE A 58 50.40 -24.17 20.42
N THR A 59 50.04 -23.50 21.52
CA THR A 59 48.67 -23.48 22.09
C THR A 59 48.36 -22.04 22.48
N ALA A 60 48.55 -21.12 21.54
CA ALA A 60 48.23 -19.70 21.72
C ALA A 60 48.12 -18.99 20.37
N MET A 61 47.32 -19.49 19.42
CA MET A 61 46.95 -18.74 18.20
C MET A 61 45.82 -19.40 17.39
N THR A 62 44.69 -19.72 18.02
CA THR A 62 43.37 -19.81 17.35
C THR A 62 42.26 -19.68 18.40
N LEU A 63 42.29 -18.58 19.16
CA LEU A 63 41.09 -18.07 19.84
C LEU A 63 40.87 -16.64 19.33
N THR A 64 40.84 -16.48 18.01
CA THR A 64 40.26 -15.28 17.42
C THR A 64 38.78 -15.39 17.68
N ALA A 65 38.29 -14.53 18.56
CA ALA A 65 36.90 -14.40 18.93
C ALA A 65 36.02 -14.57 17.69
N CYS A 66 35.04 -15.48 17.77
CA CYS A 66 33.77 -15.22 17.10
C CYS A 66 33.28 -13.90 17.69
N VAL A 67 33.65 -12.79 17.07
CA VAL A 67 32.85 -11.59 17.12
C VAL A 67 31.55 -12.05 16.47
N GLN A 68 30.58 -12.43 17.32
CA GLN A 68 29.20 -12.41 16.92
C GLN A 68 28.98 -10.99 16.47
N VAL A 69 28.99 -10.77 15.16
CA VAL A 69 28.33 -9.62 14.59
C VAL A 69 26.88 -9.84 14.98
N ASN A 70 26.49 -9.27 16.12
CA ASN A 70 25.09 -8.94 16.37
C ASN A 70 24.75 -7.96 15.26
N VAL A 71 24.39 -8.50 14.09
CA VAL A 71 23.51 -7.79 13.18
C VAL A 71 22.27 -7.61 14.03
N ASN A 72 22.05 -6.38 14.50
CA ASN A 72 20.79 -6.01 15.14
C ASN A 72 19.70 -6.41 14.15
N THR A 73 19.01 -7.51 14.42
CA THR A 73 17.79 -7.89 13.68
C THR A 73 16.70 -6.83 13.85
N ALA A 74 16.90 -5.85 14.74
CA ALA A 74 16.10 -4.64 14.88
C ALA A 74 16.23 -3.67 13.68
N GLU A 75 17.30 -3.73 12.89
CA GLU A 75 17.45 -2.89 11.69
C GLU A 75 16.82 -3.53 10.44
N ALA A 76 16.50 -4.83 10.48
CA ALA A 76 15.92 -5.58 9.35
C ALA A 76 14.39 -5.70 9.43
N ALA A 77 13.74 -5.01 10.37
CA ALA A 77 12.29 -4.97 10.52
C ALA A 77 11.77 -3.59 10.95
N ALA A 78 12.51 -2.52 10.67
CA ALA A 78 11.83 -1.26 10.39
C ALA A 78 11.16 -1.52 9.03
N ALA A 79 9.88 -1.93 9.04
CA ALA A 79 9.05 -1.77 7.85
C ALA A 79 9.28 -0.35 7.35
N ASP A 80 9.36 -0.16 6.03
CA ASP A 80 9.39 1.18 5.47
C ASP A 80 8.09 1.87 5.92
N ARG A 81 8.19 2.70 6.97
CA ARG A 81 7.04 3.34 7.62
C ARG A 81 6.54 4.52 6.79
N GLU A 82 7.40 5.06 5.94
CA GLU A 82 7.15 6.22 5.09
C GLU A 82 6.54 5.81 3.76
N SER A 83 5.67 4.80 3.72
CA SER A 83 5.07 4.30 2.49
C SER A 83 3.54 4.19 2.59
N VAL A 84 2.84 4.79 1.63
CA VAL A 84 1.42 4.52 1.40
C VAL A 84 1.31 3.13 0.79
N ASN A 85 0.56 2.25 1.47
CA ASN A 85 0.26 0.90 1.01
C ASN A 85 -1.18 0.86 0.50
N GLN A 86 -1.32 0.80 -0.82
CA GLN A 86 -2.60 0.77 -1.51
C GLN A 86 -2.97 -0.67 -1.88
N VAL A 87 -4.20 -1.07 -1.57
CA VAL A 87 -4.82 -2.29 -2.10
C VAL A 87 -5.62 -1.92 -3.34
N SER A 88 -5.30 -2.57 -4.47
CA SER A 88 -5.93 -2.36 -5.77
C SER A 88 -5.82 -0.92 -6.31
N LEU A 89 -6.67 -0.54 -7.26
CA LEU A 89 -6.77 0.79 -7.85
C LEU A 89 -8.17 1.32 -7.64
N LEU A 90 -8.30 2.61 -7.34
CA LEU A 90 -9.61 3.25 -7.23
C LEU A 90 -10.39 3.14 -8.55
N GLN A 91 -9.70 3.21 -9.69
CA GLN A 91 -10.31 3.03 -11.02
C GLN A 91 -10.98 1.66 -11.21
N GLY A 92 -10.46 0.60 -10.57
CA GLY A 92 -11.11 -0.72 -10.57
C GLY A 92 -12.42 -0.68 -9.77
N LEU A 93 -12.37 -0.05 -8.60
CA LEU A 93 -13.54 0.17 -7.75
C LEU A 93 -14.62 0.98 -8.50
N THR A 94 -14.25 2.06 -9.20
CA THR A 94 -15.22 2.88 -9.95
C THR A 94 -15.88 2.12 -11.10
N PHE A 95 -15.18 1.16 -11.72
CA PHE A 95 -15.77 0.26 -12.71
C PHE A 95 -16.70 -0.81 -12.12
N GLY A 96 -16.69 -1.01 -10.79
CA GLY A 96 -17.52 -2.01 -10.10
C GLY A 96 -16.76 -3.25 -9.63
N ASP A 97 -15.42 -3.23 -9.58
CA ASP A 97 -14.66 -4.31 -8.95
C ASP A 97 -14.65 -4.17 -7.43
N TYR A 98 -15.76 -4.62 -6.84
CA TYR A 98 -15.94 -4.64 -5.39
C TYR A 98 -15.43 -5.93 -4.75
N ASN A 99 -14.71 -6.77 -5.48
CA ASN A 99 -14.22 -8.05 -4.97
C ASN A 99 -13.02 -7.84 -4.04
N GLY A 100 -13.17 -8.27 -2.79
CA GLY A 100 -12.14 -8.26 -1.79
C GLY A 100 -10.89 -9.01 -2.25
N SER A 101 -9.74 -8.34 -2.25
CA SER A 101 -8.48 -8.90 -2.73
C SER A 101 -7.46 -9.14 -1.62
N ARG A 102 -7.63 -8.49 -0.47
CA ARG A 102 -6.82 -8.68 0.74
C ARG A 102 -7.70 -8.80 1.96
N SER A 103 -7.26 -9.59 2.93
CA SER A 103 -7.92 -9.68 4.23
C SER A 103 -7.57 -8.48 5.12
N ALA A 104 -8.45 -8.13 6.06
CA ALA A 104 -8.21 -7.12 7.07
C ALA A 104 -6.96 -7.44 7.91
N GLY A 105 -6.68 -8.70 8.18
CA GLY A 105 -5.45 -9.13 8.85
C GLY A 105 -4.17 -8.84 8.04
N GLU A 106 -4.21 -9.01 6.71
CA GLU A 106 -3.11 -8.59 5.83
C GLU A 106 -2.97 -7.06 5.81
N VAL A 107 -4.08 -6.32 5.71
CA VAL A 107 -4.08 -4.84 5.73
C VAL A 107 -3.50 -4.28 7.03
N LYS A 108 -3.86 -4.86 8.19
CA LYS A 108 -3.27 -4.52 9.50
C LYS A 108 -1.76 -4.75 9.60
N SER A 109 -1.18 -5.54 8.70
CA SER A 109 0.28 -5.74 8.65
C SER A 109 1.02 -4.69 7.82
N MET A 110 0.30 -3.76 7.20
CA MET A 110 0.83 -2.74 6.28
C MET A 110 0.67 -1.30 6.77
N GLY A 111 -0.07 -1.08 7.86
CA GLY A 111 -0.27 0.25 8.45
C GLY A 111 -1.02 0.20 9.77
N ASP A 112 -1.23 1.35 10.37
CA ASP A 112 -2.04 1.56 11.58
C ASP A 112 -3.07 2.70 11.45
N ILE A 113 -3.05 3.42 10.33
CA ILE A 113 -4.06 4.42 9.94
C ILE A 113 -4.41 4.25 8.46
N GLY A 114 -5.65 4.59 8.07
CA GLY A 114 -6.04 4.53 6.66
C GLY A 114 -7.54 4.59 6.41
N ILE A 115 -7.89 4.58 5.12
CA ILE A 115 -9.25 4.71 4.60
C ILE A 115 -9.49 3.74 3.43
N GLY A 116 -10.74 3.48 3.08
CA GLY A 116 -11.09 2.57 1.98
C GLY A 116 -12.53 2.03 2.09
N THR A 117 -12.77 0.82 1.59
CA THR A 117 -14.08 0.16 1.67
C THR A 117 -13.93 -1.35 1.90
N PHE A 118 -15.04 -2.09 1.92
CA PHE A 118 -15.08 -3.55 2.10
C PHE A 118 -15.60 -4.28 0.86
N ASP A 119 -15.44 -5.60 0.86
CA ASP A 119 -15.99 -6.47 -0.18
C ASP A 119 -17.47 -6.16 -0.41
N ALA A 120 -17.87 -6.21 -1.68
CA ALA A 120 -19.19 -5.79 -2.14
C ALA A 120 -19.54 -4.32 -1.83
N LEU A 121 -18.54 -3.44 -1.62
CA LEU A 121 -18.75 -2.02 -1.26
C LEU A 121 -19.56 -1.88 0.05
N ASN A 122 -19.36 -2.81 0.99
CA ASN A 122 -20.13 -2.88 2.22
C ASN A 122 -19.63 -1.86 3.27
N GLY A 123 -19.96 -0.60 3.05
CA GLY A 123 -19.64 0.52 3.92
C GLY A 123 -18.18 0.96 3.84
N GLU A 124 -17.83 1.86 4.75
CA GLU A 124 -16.60 2.64 4.71
C GLU A 124 -15.57 2.05 5.67
N LEU A 125 -14.34 1.88 5.21
CA LEU A 125 -13.22 1.45 6.03
C LEU A 125 -12.59 2.66 6.71
N ILE A 126 -12.49 2.61 8.03
CA ILE A 126 -11.65 3.54 8.81
C ILE A 126 -10.66 2.71 9.60
N MET A 127 -9.37 2.88 9.31
CA MET A 127 -8.31 2.30 10.11
C MET A 127 -7.76 3.35 11.06
N LEU A 128 -7.76 3.04 12.35
CA LEU A 128 -7.29 3.94 13.39
C LEU A 128 -6.62 3.13 14.52
N ASP A 129 -5.39 3.51 14.86
CA ASP A 129 -4.57 2.90 15.91
C ASP A 129 -4.45 1.37 15.75
N GLY A 130 -4.29 0.90 14.51
CA GLY A 130 -4.13 -0.53 14.18
C GLY A 130 -5.43 -1.33 14.11
N VAL A 131 -6.58 -0.71 14.38
CA VAL A 131 -7.90 -1.35 14.32
C VAL A 131 -8.64 -0.89 13.06
N ILE A 132 -9.23 -1.83 12.34
CA ILE A 132 -10.05 -1.55 11.16
C ILE A 132 -11.52 -1.58 11.58
N TYR A 133 -12.22 -0.49 11.31
CA TYR A 133 -13.64 -0.31 11.56
C TYR A 133 -14.40 -0.23 10.24
N ARG A 134 -15.61 -0.78 10.21
CA ARG A 134 -16.60 -0.55 9.17
C ARG A 134 -17.62 0.46 9.68
N ALA A 135 -17.78 1.58 8.99
CA ALA A 135 -19.00 2.38 9.07
C ALA A 135 -19.98 1.87 8.02
N ALA A 136 -21.01 1.15 8.47
CA ALA A 136 -21.95 0.48 7.59
C ALA A 136 -23.02 1.46 7.07
N GLY A 137 -23.63 1.15 5.93
CA GLY A 137 -24.70 1.97 5.34
C GLY A 137 -25.99 2.08 6.16
N ASP A 138 -26.12 1.36 7.28
CA ASP A 138 -27.19 1.55 8.27
C ASP A 138 -26.82 2.54 9.41
N GLY A 139 -25.58 3.05 9.40
CA GLY A 139 -25.05 4.02 10.34
C GLY A 139 -24.33 3.41 11.54
N SER A 140 -24.30 2.08 11.67
CA SER A 140 -23.53 1.41 12.71
C SER A 140 -22.04 1.40 12.40
N VAL A 141 -21.21 1.41 13.44
CA VAL A 141 -19.77 1.19 13.34
C VAL A 141 -19.37 -0.07 14.10
N GLU A 142 -18.57 -0.91 13.46
CA GLU A 142 -18.07 -2.16 14.06
C GLU A 142 -16.58 -2.37 13.76
N ALA A 143 -15.83 -2.95 14.69
CA ALA A 143 -14.49 -3.44 14.40
C ALA A 143 -14.63 -4.78 13.65
N VAL A 144 -13.93 -4.92 12.52
CA VAL A 144 -14.04 -6.11 11.67
C VAL A 144 -13.06 -7.22 12.07
N ASP A 145 -13.47 -8.46 11.85
CA ASP A 145 -12.62 -9.64 11.96
C ASP A 145 -11.50 -9.62 10.91
N ASP A 146 -10.35 -10.22 11.23
CA ASP A 146 -9.21 -10.28 10.32
C ASP A 146 -9.49 -11.01 9.00
N SER A 147 -10.56 -11.82 8.95
CA SER A 147 -10.99 -12.53 7.73
C SER A 147 -11.83 -11.67 6.78
N GLU A 148 -12.30 -10.50 7.21
CA GLU A 148 -13.03 -9.58 6.34
C GLU A 148 -12.15 -9.18 5.15
N THR A 149 -12.71 -9.08 3.95
CA THR A 149 -11.94 -8.80 2.74
C THR A 149 -12.17 -7.39 2.21
N ILE A 150 -11.12 -6.80 1.64
CA ILE A 150 -11.01 -5.40 1.27
C ILE A 150 -10.65 -5.31 -0.23
N PRO A 151 -11.48 -4.65 -1.05
CA PRO A 151 -11.23 -4.48 -2.48
C PRO A 151 -10.32 -3.28 -2.75
N PHE A 152 -10.40 -2.24 -1.91
CA PHE A 152 -9.64 -1.01 -2.03
C PHE A 152 -9.41 -0.36 -0.67
N CYS A 153 -8.17 0.05 -0.39
CA CYS A 153 -7.82 0.90 0.75
C CYS A 153 -6.44 1.52 0.56
N ASP A 154 -6.18 2.59 1.31
CA ASP A 154 -4.87 3.19 1.50
C ASP A 154 -4.55 3.23 2.99
N VAL A 155 -3.42 2.62 3.37
CA VAL A 155 -2.94 2.58 4.75
C VAL A 155 -1.46 2.97 4.84
N THR A 156 -1.05 3.54 5.97
CA THR A 156 0.36 3.80 6.29
C THR A 156 0.66 3.48 7.75
N TRP A 157 1.93 3.36 8.10
CA TRP A 157 2.38 3.32 9.48
C TRP A 157 2.58 4.74 10.00
N PHE A 158 1.52 5.32 10.56
CA PHE A 158 1.49 6.72 10.93
C PHE A 158 2.66 7.09 11.84
N ASP A 159 3.47 8.04 11.42
CA ASP A 159 4.48 8.71 12.23
C ASP A 159 4.24 10.22 12.21
N SER A 160 4.02 10.81 13.39
CA SER A 160 3.66 12.23 13.45
C SER A 160 4.92 13.08 13.30
N ASP A 161 5.14 13.58 12.09
CA ASP A 161 6.22 14.51 11.76
C ASP A 161 5.99 15.90 12.35
N GLU A 162 4.76 16.40 12.19
CA GLU A 162 4.34 17.69 12.71
C GLU A 162 2.96 17.60 13.37
N SER A 163 2.74 18.47 14.36
CA SER A 163 1.43 18.63 14.99
C SER A 163 1.14 20.09 15.24
N GLU A 164 -0.10 20.49 15.03
CA GLU A 164 -0.56 21.86 15.23
C GLU A 164 -2.02 21.91 15.67
N THR A 165 -2.38 22.99 16.36
CA THR A 165 -3.80 23.27 16.65
C THR A 165 -4.36 24.11 15.50
N ILE A 166 -5.38 23.58 14.82
CA ILE A 166 -6.17 24.32 13.85
C ILE A 166 -7.46 24.79 14.50
N THR A 167 -7.93 25.98 14.12
CA THR A 167 -9.11 26.62 14.73
C THR A 167 -10.03 27.21 13.68
N ASP A 168 -11.28 27.47 14.08
CA ASP A 168 -12.28 28.23 13.33
C ASP A 168 -12.63 27.64 11.94
N ILE A 169 -12.56 26.31 11.78
CA ILE A 169 -12.97 25.62 10.55
C ILE A 169 -14.50 25.64 10.43
N GLN A 170 -15.01 26.21 9.34
CA GLN A 170 -16.44 26.42 9.13
C GLN A 170 -17.10 25.31 8.29
N ASP A 171 -16.31 24.68 7.44
CA ASP A 171 -16.72 23.71 6.41
C ASP A 171 -15.48 22.97 5.88
N ILE A 172 -15.69 21.96 5.03
CA ILE A 172 -14.61 21.21 4.37
C ILE A 172 -13.74 22.08 3.46
N ALA A 173 -14.29 23.15 2.89
CA ALA A 173 -13.55 24.05 2.02
C ALA A 173 -12.49 24.84 2.80
N SER A 174 -12.85 25.38 3.97
CA SER A 174 -11.94 26.06 4.87
C SER A 174 -10.92 25.11 5.49
N LEU A 175 -11.27 23.85 5.75
CA LEU A 175 -10.29 22.82 6.09
C LEU A 175 -9.27 22.62 4.96
N LYS A 176 -9.75 22.36 3.73
CA LYS A 176 -8.89 22.14 2.57
C LYS A 176 -7.99 23.35 2.30
N GLU A 177 -8.45 24.57 2.48
CA GLU A 177 -7.61 25.78 2.34
C GLU A 177 -6.41 25.78 3.32
N VAL A 178 -6.65 25.42 4.58
CA VAL A 178 -5.59 25.31 5.60
C VAL A 178 -4.58 24.22 5.22
N LEU A 179 -5.09 23.05 4.82
CA LEU A 179 -4.26 21.91 4.46
C LEU A 179 -3.47 22.14 3.15
N ASP A 180 -4.09 22.70 2.13
CA ASP A 180 -3.48 22.98 0.82
C ASP A 180 -2.37 24.03 0.90
N LYS A 181 -2.53 25.01 1.80
CA LYS A 181 -1.47 25.96 2.11
C LYS A 181 -0.24 25.22 2.65
N LYS A 182 -0.43 24.29 3.58
CA LYS A 182 0.66 23.48 4.15
C LYS A 182 1.30 22.58 3.09
N VAL A 183 0.49 21.90 2.27
CA VAL A 183 0.97 21.09 1.14
C VAL A 183 1.79 21.92 0.15
N SER A 184 1.38 23.17 -0.12
CA SER A 184 2.14 24.07 -1.00
C SER A 184 3.51 24.47 -0.44
N GLU A 185 3.65 24.50 0.89
CA GLU A 185 4.92 24.77 1.59
C GLU A 185 5.83 23.54 1.60
N LEU A 186 5.28 22.34 1.74
CA LEU A 186 6.02 21.07 1.87
C LEU A 186 6.30 20.38 0.52
N GLY A 187 5.43 20.59 -0.47
CA GLY A 187 5.53 20.08 -1.84
C GLY A 187 4.28 19.30 -2.28
N THR A 188 3.66 19.73 -3.38
CA THR A 188 2.40 19.17 -3.92
C THR A 188 2.53 17.77 -4.54
N ASN A 189 3.76 17.25 -4.66
CA ASN A 189 4.05 15.98 -5.34
C ASN A 189 4.38 14.85 -4.34
N ARG A 190 3.94 14.98 -3.09
CA ARG A 190 4.12 13.99 -2.01
C ARG A 190 2.76 13.56 -1.48
N PHE A 191 2.68 12.36 -0.92
CA PHE A 191 1.50 11.97 -0.15
C PHE A 191 1.57 12.59 1.24
N TYR A 192 0.40 12.84 1.82
CA TYR A 192 0.29 13.25 3.22
C TYR A 192 -0.82 12.47 3.88
N PHE A 193 -0.52 11.79 4.97
CA PHE A 193 -1.55 11.33 5.88
C PHE A 193 -1.77 12.38 6.97
N ILE A 194 -3.04 12.56 7.36
CA ILE A 194 -3.38 13.40 8.48
C ILE A 194 -4.30 12.68 9.46
N ARG A 195 -4.21 13.12 10.71
CA ARG A 195 -5.14 12.79 11.78
C ARG A 195 -5.59 14.08 12.44
N ILE A 196 -6.90 14.29 12.52
CA ILE A 196 -7.48 15.42 13.26
C ILE A 196 -8.32 14.87 14.41
N ASP A 197 -7.86 15.07 15.64
CA ASP A 197 -8.63 14.73 16.84
C ASP A 197 -9.33 16.00 17.35
N GLY A 198 -10.63 15.93 17.64
CA GLY A 198 -11.35 17.12 18.11
C GLY A 198 -12.83 16.92 18.39
N LYS A 199 -13.48 18.04 18.73
CA LYS A 199 -14.92 18.12 18.92
C LYS A 199 -15.57 18.88 17.77
N PHE A 200 -16.36 18.17 16.98
CA PHE A 200 -17.03 18.69 15.81
C PHE A 200 -18.45 19.15 16.16
N LYS A 201 -18.73 20.42 15.86
CA LYS A 201 -20.07 20.99 15.98
C LYS A 201 -21.02 20.37 14.97
N GLU A 202 -20.53 20.17 13.76
CA GLU A 202 -21.24 19.57 12.64
C GLU A 202 -20.26 18.58 11.97
N MET A 203 -20.77 17.39 11.62
CA MET A 203 -20.02 16.36 10.92
C MET A 203 -20.99 15.64 9.98
N ASN A 204 -20.75 15.75 8.68
CA ASN A 204 -21.58 15.16 7.64
C ASN A 204 -20.79 14.06 6.97
N VAL A 205 -21.34 12.85 6.98
CA VAL A 205 -20.71 11.67 6.39
C VAL A 205 -21.68 10.91 5.51
N ARG A 206 -21.16 10.00 4.69
CA ARG A 206 -21.96 8.97 4.05
C ARG A 206 -21.37 7.58 4.26
N SER A 207 -22.15 6.56 3.92
CA SER A 207 -21.67 5.19 3.75
C SER A 207 -22.50 4.47 2.70
N GLU A 208 -21.85 3.63 1.90
CA GLU A 208 -22.50 2.80 0.89
C GLU A 208 -23.21 1.57 1.50
N LEU A 209 -24.25 1.12 0.81
CA LEU A 209 -24.90 -0.16 1.09
C LEU A 209 -24.17 -1.29 0.38
N ALA A 210 -24.08 -2.46 1.03
CA ALA A 210 -23.54 -3.66 0.41
C ALA A 210 -24.25 -4.00 -0.91
N GLN A 211 -23.45 -4.31 -1.92
CA GLN A 211 -23.88 -4.62 -3.27
C GLN A 211 -24.03 -6.13 -3.48
N THR A 212 -24.70 -6.50 -4.57
CA THR A 212 -24.80 -7.89 -5.01
C THR A 212 -24.47 -8.00 -6.48
N GLU A 213 -23.80 -9.07 -6.88
CA GLU A 213 -23.50 -9.31 -8.29
C GLU A 213 -24.78 -9.39 -9.18
N PRO A 214 -24.68 -8.97 -10.45
CA PRO A 214 -23.53 -8.33 -11.08
C PRO A 214 -23.36 -6.88 -10.59
N TYR A 215 -22.13 -6.52 -10.18
CA TYR A 215 -21.82 -5.19 -9.70
C TYR A 215 -21.98 -4.13 -10.79
N LYS A 216 -22.45 -2.96 -10.39
CA LYS A 216 -22.61 -1.79 -11.26
C LYS A 216 -21.40 -0.86 -11.05
N PRO A 217 -21.10 0.04 -12.00
CA PRO A 217 -20.15 1.12 -11.77
C PRO A 217 -20.53 1.97 -10.55
N LEU A 218 -19.55 2.49 -9.82
CA LEU A 218 -19.76 3.20 -8.55
C LEU A 218 -20.68 4.41 -8.69
N ALA A 219 -20.54 5.19 -9.76
CA ALA A 219 -21.43 6.31 -10.04
C ALA A 219 -22.92 5.88 -10.14
N LYS A 220 -23.21 4.63 -10.55
CA LYS A 220 -24.57 4.08 -10.59
C LYS A 220 -25.03 3.52 -9.25
N VAL A 221 -24.12 3.07 -8.41
CA VAL A 221 -24.43 2.65 -7.05
C VAL A 221 -24.80 3.87 -6.21
N LEU A 222 -23.99 4.93 -6.27
CA LEU A 222 -24.23 6.16 -5.50
C LEU A 222 -25.52 6.90 -5.89
N GLU A 223 -26.13 6.62 -7.05
CA GLU A 223 -27.45 7.18 -7.40
C GLU A 223 -28.57 6.69 -6.45
N THR A 224 -28.43 5.51 -5.82
CA THR A 224 -29.51 4.91 -5.00
C THR A 224 -29.07 4.26 -3.70
N ASP A 225 -27.81 3.84 -3.58
CA ASP A 225 -27.37 2.86 -2.58
C ASP A 225 -26.30 3.44 -1.65
N GLN A 226 -26.54 4.65 -1.15
CA GLN A 226 -25.75 5.32 -0.12
C GLN A 226 -26.68 5.97 0.91
N THR A 227 -26.21 6.07 2.15
CA THR A 227 -26.91 6.74 3.23
C THR A 227 -26.08 7.92 3.74
N PHE A 228 -26.73 9.06 3.94
CA PHE A 228 -26.11 10.26 4.50
C PHE A 228 -26.47 10.40 5.99
N PHE A 229 -25.49 10.81 6.79
CA PHE A 229 -25.65 10.99 8.23
C PHE A 229 -25.10 12.35 8.66
N ASP A 230 -25.92 13.07 9.44
CA ASP A 230 -25.55 14.35 10.04
C ASP A 230 -25.39 14.17 11.56
N TYR A 231 -24.19 14.44 12.07
CA TYR A 231 -23.89 14.42 13.49
C TYR A 231 -23.64 15.83 14.01
N SER A 232 -24.03 16.06 15.27
CA SER A 232 -23.83 17.35 15.94
C SER A 232 -23.17 17.13 17.29
N ASP A 233 -22.30 18.08 17.67
CA ASP A 233 -21.58 18.09 18.95
C ASP A 233 -20.89 16.74 19.26
N ILE A 234 -20.17 16.21 18.29
CA ILE A 234 -19.56 14.88 18.32
C ILE A 234 -18.04 14.96 18.50
N ASP A 235 -17.52 14.20 19.46
CA ASP A 235 -16.09 14.01 19.65
C ASP A 235 -15.61 12.84 18.77
N GLY A 236 -14.45 12.97 18.13
CA GLY A 236 -13.92 11.92 17.27
C GLY A 236 -12.63 12.27 16.54
N THR A 237 -12.32 11.44 15.55
CA THR A 237 -11.10 11.53 14.74
C THR A 237 -11.45 11.54 13.26
N VAL A 238 -10.87 12.50 12.52
CA VAL A 238 -10.79 12.47 11.06
C VAL A 238 -9.47 11.86 10.63
N VAL A 239 -9.52 10.89 9.72
CA VAL A 239 -8.37 10.32 9.02
C VAL A 239 -8.40 10.85 7.60
N GLY A 240 -7.28 11.39 7.11
CA GLY A 240 -7.20 11.94 5.76
C GLY A 240 -5.97 11.48 5.01
N LEU A 241 -6.13 11.37 3.69
CA LEU A 241 -5.05 11.16 2.72
C LEU A 241 -5.09 12.30 1.71
N TYR A 242 -3.93 12.94 1.49
CA TYR A 242 -3.66 13.73 0.31
C TYR A 242 -2.93 12.90 -0.73
N CYS A 243 -3.46 12.87 -1.94
CA CYS A 243 -2.87 12.20 -3.07
C CYS A 243 -2.48 13.21 -4.17
N PRO A 244 -1.22 13.23 -4.64
CA PRO A 244 -0.77 14.13 -5.70
C PRO A 244 -1.52 13.98 -7.03
N ASP A 245 -1.63 15.08 -7.79
CA ASP A 245 -2.33 15.12 -9.08
C ASP A 245 -1.86 14.06 -10.11
N TYR A 246 -0.60 13.61 -10.05
CA TYR A 246 -0.08 12.61 -10.98
C TYR A 246 -0.61 11.17 -10.72
N MET A 247 -1.38 10.98 -9.65
CA MET A 247 -1.96 9.70 -9.23
C MET A 247 -3.40 9.49 -9.70
N ASP A 248 -3.96 10.39 -10.51
CA ASP A 248 -5.35 10.39 -11.00
C ASP A 248 -5.88 9.08 -11.59
N ARG A 249 -5.01 8.23 -12.13
CA ARG A 249 -5.36 6.90 -12.66
C ARG A 249 -5.35 5.78 -11.62
N LEU A 250 -4.72 5.99 -10.48
CA LEU A 250 -4.51 4.98 -9.45
C LEU A 250 -5.36 5.24 -8.21
N ASN A 251 -5.66 6.50 -7.91
CA ASN A 251 -6.32 6.93 -6.68
C ASN A 251 -7.08 8.28 -6.85
N ALA A 252 -7.79 8.73 -5.82
CA ALA A 252 -8.47 10.01 -5.75
C ALA A 252 -7.46 11.13 -5.45
N VAL A 253 -7.28 12.06 -6.39
CA VAL A 253 -6.35 13.20 -6.22
C VAL A 253 -6.90 14.27 -5.28
N GLY A 254 -5.99 14.97 -4.61
CA GLY A 254 -6.34 15.91 -3.55
C GLY A 254 -6.66 15.19 -2.25
N TRP A 255 -7.63 15.71 -1.50
CA TRP A 255 -7.94 15.22 -0.16
C TRP A 255 -9.14 14.27 -0.11
N HIS A 256 -8.94 13.12 0.54
CA HIS A 256 -9.94 12.12 0.86
C HIS A 256 -9.97 11.89 2.37
N PHE A 257 -11.15 11.98 3.00
CA PHE A 257 -11.31 11.95 4.44
C PHE A 257 -12.38 10.95 4.90
N HIS A 258 -12.09 10.21 5.95
CA HIS A 258 -13.09 9.44 6.69
C HIS A 258 -13.13 9.93 8.15
N PHE A 259 -14.27 9.72 8.82
CA PHE A 259 -14.48 10.10 10.21
C PHE A 259 -14.92 8.90 11.06
N ILE A 260 -14.52 8.88 12.33
CA ILE A 260 -15.00 7.95 13.35
C ILE A 260 -15.14 8.65 14.71
N SER A 261 -16.25 8.42 15.41
CA SER A 261 -16.51 8.97 16.74
C SER A 261 -15.67 8.31 17.83
N ASP A 262 -15.45 9.01 18.95
CA ASP A 262 -14.66 8.53 20.08
C ASP A 262 -15.19 7.23 20.71
N ASP A 263 -16.52 7.09 20.74
CA ASP A 263 -17.19 5.86 21.22
C ASP A 263 -17.20 4.72 20.19
N ARG A 264 -16.71 4.97 18.97
CA ARG A 264 -16.68 4.02 17.84
C ARG A 264 -18.08 3.54 17.44
N GLU A 265 -19.11 4.36 17.62
CA GLU A 265 -20.49 4.04 17.24
C GLU A 265 -20.94 4.71 15.93
N LYS A 266 -20.23 5.75 15.47
CA LYS A 266 -20.60 6.57 14.30
C LYS A 266 -19.38 6.88 13.44
N GLY A 267 -19.57 6.91 12.12
CA GLY A 267 -18.48 7.18 11.18
C GLY A 267 -18.95 7.17 9.73
N GLY A 268 -18.00 7.31 8.80
CA GLY A 268 -18.24 7.23 7.36
C GLY A 268 -17.25 8.05 6.55
N HIS A 269 -17.43 8.10 5.23
CA HIS A 269 -16.73 8.99 4.32
C HIS A 269 -17.19 10.43 4.57
N MET A 270 -16.25 11.32 4.90
CA MET A 270 -16.54 12.67 5.34
C MET A 270 -16.81 13.61 4.16
N LEU A 271 -17.97 14.26 4.21
CA LEU A 271 -18.44 15.21 3.19
C LEU A 271 -18.28 16.66 3.65
N ASP A 272 -18.56 16.94 4.93
CA ASP A 272 -18.45 18.27 5.51
C ASP A 272 -18.19 18.21 7.02
N LEU A 273 -17.66 19.28 7.59
CA LEU A 273 -17.37 19.39 9.02
C LEU A 273 -17.30 20.83 9.50
N LYS A 274 -17.48 21.03 10.80
CA LYS A 274 -17.27 22.31 11.46
C LYS A 274 -16.80 22.14 12.88
N PHE A 275 -15.78 22.89 13.29
CA PHE A 275 -15.27 22.84 14.65
C PHE A 275 -14.48 24.09 15.03
N ASP A 276 -14.44 24.38 16.33
CA ASP A 276 -13.74 25.56 16.85
C ASP A 276 -12.23 25.33 17.00
N SER A 277 -11.83 24.13 17.41
CA SER A 277 -10.44 23.76 17.62
C SER A 277 -10.26 22.25 17.56
N GLY A 278 -9.18 21.80 16.92
CA GLY A 278 -8.76 20.41 16.82
C GLY A 278 -7.24 20.28 16.75
N GLU A 279 -6.73 19.11 17.13
CA GLU A 279 -5.32 18.76 17.00
C GLU A 279 -5.09 18.07 15.65
N LEU A 280 -4.39 18.74 14.74
CA LEU A 280 -3.98 18.20 13.44
C LEU A 280 -2.56 17.63 13.57
N LYS A 281 -2.39 16.37 13.14
CA LYS A 281 -1.11 15.68 13.02
C LYS A 281 -0.87 15.33 11.56
N TRP A 282 0.36 15.52 11.12
CA TRP A 282 0.83 15.24 9.76
C TRP A 282 1.84 14.11 9.74
N ASP A 283 1.77 13.30 8.70
CA ASP A 283 2.75 12.29 8.30
C ASP A 283 3.11 12.51 6.83
N TYR A 284 4.41 12.61 6.55
CA TYR A 284 4.98 12.87 5.23
C TYR A 284 5.42 11.57 4.55
N THR A 285 4.48 10.94 3.86
CA THR A 285 4.68 9.61 3.32
C THR A 285 5.28 9.64 1.90
N ASP A 286 6.58 9.35 1.77
CA ASP A 286 7.34 9.51 0.52
C ASP A 286 7.34 8.28 -0.41
N GLY A 287 6.99 7.12 0.13
CA GLY A 287 6.91 5.86 -0.57
C GLY A 287 5.48 5.54 -1.02
N PHE A 288 5.38 4.74 -2.07
CA PHE A 288 4.12 4.20 -2.56
C PHE A 288 4.32 2.75 -2.96
N SER A 289 3.50 1.87 -2.37
CA SER A 289 3.42 0.45 -2.67
C SER A 289 1.99 0.13 -3.02
N MET A 290 1.78 -0.59 -4.13
CA MET A 290 0.45 -1.00 -4.57
C MET A 290 0.41 -2.50 -4.74
N ILE A 291 -0.63 -3.11 -4.18
CA ILE A 291 -0.90 -4.53 -4.29
C ILE A 291 -2.01 -4.74 -5.29
N LEU A 292 -1.70 -5.38 -6.41
CA LEU A 292 -2.67 -5.69 -7.44
C LEU A 292 -3.64 -6.78 -6.95
N PRO A 293 -4.93 -6.67 -7.29
CA PRO A 293 -5.90 -7.71 -6.98
C PRO A 293 -5.65 -8.94 -7.85
N GLU A 294 -5.84 -10.13 -7.28
CA GLU A 294 -5.67 -11.42 -7.97
C GLU A 294 -7.03 -11.99 -8.40
N ASN A 295 -7.80 -11.21 -9.19
CA ASN A 295 -9.13 -11.61 -9.67
C ASN A 295 -9.26 -11.49 -11.21
N GLU A 296 -10.23 -12.20 -11.81
CA GLU A 296 -10.44 -12.19 -13.26
C GLU A 296 -10.93 -10.82 -13.76
N MET A 297 -11.76 -10.12 -12.97
CA MET A 297 -12.33 -8.83 -13.34
C MET A 297 -11.24 -7.77 -13.59
N PHE A 298 -10.22 -7.71 -12.73
CA PHE A 298 -9.08 -6.84 -12.88
C PHE A 298 -8.29 -7.08 -14.17
N SER A 299 -8.20 -8.34 -14.61
CA SER A 299 -7.46 -8.70 -15.83
C SER A 299 -8.16 -8.25 -17.12
N ASP A 300 -9.48 -8.04 -17.06
CA ASP A 300 -10.32 -7.73 -18.23
C ASP A 300 -10.62 -6.23 -18.38
N PHE A 301 -10.33 -5.39 -17.39
CA PHE A 301 -10.57 -3.94 -17.50
C PHE A 301 -9.64 -3.25 -18.48
N ASP A 302 -10.21 -2.36 -19.30
CA ASP A 302 -9.46 -1.33 -20.01
C ASP A 302 -9.21 -0.12 -19.10
N LEU A 303 -8.17 -0.21 -18.28
CA LEU A 303 -7.73 0.86 -17.38
C LEU A 303 -7.14 2.10 -18.12
N THR A 304 -7.14 2.11 -19.46
CA THR A 304 -6.72 3.29 -20.22
C THR A 304 -7.82 4.35 -20.35
N VAL A 305 -9.07 3.99 -20.07
CA VAL A 305 -10.23 4.89 -20.06
C VAL A 305 -10.12 5.90 -18.92
N ASP A 306 -10.23 7.17 -19.26
CA ASP A 306 -10.22 8.26 -18.27
C ASP A 306 -11.51 8.25 -17.43
N GLN A 307 -11.36 8.13 -16.12
CA GLN A 307 -12.45 8.17 -15.13
C GLN A 307 -12.24 9.28 -14.09
N SER A 308 -11.36 10.24 -14.34
CA SER A 308 -11.05 11.33 -13.40
C SER A 308 -12.29 12.08 -12.92
N GLU A 309 -13.23 12.38 -13.82
CA GLU A 309 -14.51 13.02 -13.48
C GLU A 309 -15.44 12.10 -12.68
N ASP A 310 -15.49 10.80 -13.00
CA ASP A 310 -16.29 9.83 -12.25
C ASP A 310 -15.74 9.67 -10.83
N ILE A 311 -14.41 9.53 -10.68
CA ILE A 311 -13.70 9.50 -9.39
C ILE A 311 -14.01 10.77 -8.58
N ARG A 312 -13.84 11.95 -9.19
CA ARG A 312 -14.12 13.22 -8.50
C ARG A 312 -15.56 13.27 -8.01
N ARG A 313 -16.52 12.92 -8.87
CA ARG A 313 -17.95 12.96 -8.55
C ARG A 313 -18.31 12.01 -7.41
N VAL A 314 -17.75 10.80 -7.41
CA VAL A 314 -18.02 9.84 -6.34
C VAL A 314 -17.40 10.34 -5.04
N GLU A 315 -16.16 10.83 -5.01
CA GLU A 315 -15.49 11.20 -3.76
C GLU A 315 -15.95 12.53 -3.15
N THR A 316 -16.30 13.55 -3.94
CA THR A 316 -16.66 14.87 -3.40
C THR A 316 -18.15 15.06 -3.16
N GLY A 317 -18.99 14.18 -3.69
CA GLY A 317 -20.45 14.38 -3.69
C GLY A 317 -20.92 15.51 -4.61
N ASP A 318 -20.02 16.13 -5.39
CA ASP A 318 -20.35 17.17 -6.37
C ASP A 318 -21.03 16.53 -7.59
N GLY A 319 -22.31 16.21 -7.48
CA GLY A 319 -23.06 15.49 -8.50
C GLY A 319 -24.54 15.86 -8.64
N GLU A 320 -25.03 16.86 -7.90
CA GLU A 320 -26.39 17.39 -7.96
C GLU A 320 -26.43 18.92 -8.10
#